data_AF-A0A6P8L5L1-F1
#
_entry.id   AF-A0A6P8L5L1-F1
#
_cell.length_a   1.000
_cell.length_b   1.000
_cell.length_c   1.000
_cell.angle_alpha   90.00
_cell.angle_beta   90.00
_cell.angle_gamma   90.00
#
_symmetry.space_group_name_H-M   'P 1'
#
loop_
_entity.id
_entity.type
_entity.pdbx_description
1 polymer ?
#
loop_
_entity_poly.entity_id
_entity_poly.type
_entity_poly.pdbx_seq_one_letter_code
_entity_poly.pdbx_strand_id
1 'polypeptide(L)'
;MDRWLRHRRLDGAHNRLPRDFNLRVWSILKECQGLAIGECVLPHSLTQVRRGRLKFWQDVKLALVKIPQAEYRQLMVEALMVLSLVIEHHMVPSLGGIIYVEHLVQKANQLFLEDQRKVKGAAMQCCAKIKDSKEQQQAASGLLCGGAAKICQNFYVSAPGGRYGTMTYLFRALPLVLNNVPKPGEMECPIS
;
A
#
# COMPACT_ATOMS: atom_id res chain seq x y z
N MET A 1 -20.48 10.06 8.37
CA MET A 1 -19.27 10.23 7.53
C MET A 1 -18.16 9.41 8.15
N ASP A 2 -17.62 8.44 7.43
CA ASP A 2 -16.70 7.44 8.01
C ASP A 2 -15.40 8.06 8.52
N ARG A 3 -15.09 7.83 9.80
CA ARG A 3 -13.98 8.48 10.54
C ARG A 3 -12.63 8.34 9.84
N TRP A 4 -12.33 7.16 9.30
CA TRP A 4 -11.01 6.85 8.71
C TRP A 4 -10.84 7.40 7.29
N LEU A 5 -11.86 7.31 6.43
CA LEU A 5 -11.80 7.93 5.10
C LEU A 5 -11.61 9.44 5.21
N ARG A 6 -12.35 10.10 6.13
CA ARG A 6 -12.16 11.53 6.40
C ARG A 6 -10.75 11.83 6.91
N HIS A 7 -10.23 11.03 7.84
CA HIS A 7 -8.88 11.18 8.36
C HIS A 7 -7.81 11.08 7.26
N ARG A 8 -7.89 10.05 6.40
CA ARG A 8 -6.98 9.89 5.25
C ARG A 8 -7.07 11.04 4.26
N ARG A 9 -8.26 11.54 3.96
CA ARG A 9 -8.43 12.70 3.08
C ARG A 9 -7.79 13.96 3.67
N LEU A 10 -7.98 14.22 4.97
CA LEU A 10 -7.37 15.35 5.64
C LEU A 10 -5.85 15.24 5.65
N ASP A 11 -5.30 14.09 6.05
CA ASP A 11 -3.86 13.91 6.12
C ASP A 11 -3.22 13.92 4.73
N GLY A 12 -3.87 13.33 3.73
CA GLY A 12 -3.43 13.35 2.33
C GLY A 12 -3.43 14.74 1.72
N ALA A 13 -4.47 15.54 1.96
CA ALA A 13 -4.57 16.91 1.47
C ALA A 13 -3.46 17.81 2.05
N HIS A 14 -3.11 17.59 3.32
CA HIS A 14 -2.05 18.35 4.00
C HIS A 14 -0.65 17.71 3.88
N ASN A 15 -0.50 16.61 3.13
CA ASN A 15 0.77 15.86 3.05
C ASN A 15 1.35 15.49 4.42
N ARG A 16 0.50 15.15 5.39
CA ARG A 16 0.95 14.68 6.70
C ARG A 16 1.54 13.28 6.56
N LEU A 17 2.69 13.07 7.19
CA LEU A 17 3.44 11.83 7.16
C LEU A 17 3.67 11.33 8.59
N PRO A 18 3.74 10.01 8.81
CA PRO A 18 4.14 9.42 10.09
C PRO A 18 5.51 9.90 10.56
N ARG A 19 5.79 9.76 11.86
CA ARG A 19 7.14 9.99 12.40
C ARG A 19 8.14 9.05 11.73
N ASP A 20 9.34 9.56 11.49
CA ASP A 20 10.45 8.83 10.88
C ASP A 20 10.18 8.22 9.51
N PHE A 21 9.06 8.57 8.86
CA PHE A 21 8.66 8.08 7.53
C PHE A 21 9.84 8.13 6.54
N ASN A 22 10.58 9.22 6.61
CA ASN A 22 11.75 9.54 5.81
C ASN A 22 12.86 8.51 5.90
N LEU A 23 13.20 8.17 7.14
CA LEU A 23 14.26 7.23 7.46
C LEU A 23 13.81 5.80 7.11
N ARG A 24 12.53 5.51 7.32
CA ARG A 24 11.89 4.23 6.97
C ARG A 24 11.82 4.00 5.46
N VAL A 25 11.45 5.00 4.67
CA VAL A 25 11.48 4.87 3.19
C VAL A 25 12.91 4.79 2.68
N TRP A 26 13.85 5.49 3.31
CA TRP A 26 15.27 5.37 2.98
C TRP A 26 15.80 3.96 3.25
N SER A 27 15.42 3.33 4.37
CA SER A 27 15.83 1.95 4.65
C SER A 27 15.29 0.98 3.62
N ILE A 28 14.04 1.15 3.15
CA ILE A 28 13.48 0.35 2.05
C ILE A 28 14.34 0.49 0.79
N LEU A 29 14.67 1.71 0.36
CA LEU A 29 15.41 1.94 -0.88
C LEU A 29 16.84 1.34 -0.85
N LYS A 30 17.45 1.25 0.33
CA LYS A 30 18.75 0.57 0.48
C LYS A 30 18.67 -0.94 0.20
N GLU A 31 17.51 -1.54 0.42
CA GLU A 31 17.32 -2.99 0.32
C GLU A 31 16.69 -3.43 -1.00
N CYS A 32 16.41 -2.52 -1.93
CA CYS A 32 15.88 -2.81 -3.26
C CYS A 32 16.61 -2.05 -4.38
N GLN A 33 16.46 -2.52 -5.62
CA GLN A 33 17.03 -1.84 -6.81
C GLN A 33 16.34 -0.50 -7.12
N GLY A 34 15.10 -0.34 -6.68
CA GLY A 34 14.35 0.90 -6.81
C GLY A 34 12.98 0.83 -6.15
N LEU A 35 12.39 1.99 -5.92
CA LEU A 35 11.09 2.12 -5.28
C LEU A 35 10.17 2.96 -6.17
N ALA A 36 9.13 2.34 -6.71
CA ALA A 36 8.14 2.99 -7.57
C ALA A 36 6.92 3.43 -6.76
N ILE A 37 6.67 4.75 -6.74
CA ILE A 37 5.59 5.41 -6.02
C ILE A 37 4.78 6.22 -7.04
N GLY A 38 3.60 5.70 -7.41
CA GLY A 38 2.82 6.24 -8.52
C GLY A 38 3.63 6.21 -9.81
N GLU A 39 3.72 7.34 -10.50
CA GLU A 39 4.45 7.48 -11.76
C GLU A 39 5.96 7.73 -11.57
N CYS A 40 6.43 7.89 -10.33
CA CYS A 40 7.84 8.15 -10.02
C CYS A 40 8.56 6.87 -9.63
N VAL A 41 9.78 6.68 -10.16
CA VAL A 41 10.69 5.60 -9.74
C VAL A 41 11.92 6.21 -9.10
N LEU A 42 12.18 5.85 -7.84
CA LEU A 42 13.35 6.26 -7.09
C LEU A 42 14.42 5.16 -7.21
N PRO A 43 15.57 5.41 -7.88
CA PRO A 43 16.58 4.39 -8.06
C PRO A 43 17.46 4.23 -6.83
N HIS A 44 17.97 3.01 -6.59
CA HIS A 44 18.89 2.69 -5.50
C HIS A 44 20.14 3.59 -5.47
N SER A 45 20.59 4.06 -6.63
CA SER A 45 21.77 4.94 -6.76
C SER A 45 21.66 6.24 -5.93
N LEU A 46 20.45 6.69 -5.60
CA LEU A 46 20.24 7.81 -4.68
C LEU A 46 20.84 7.57 -3.28
N THR A 47 20.95 6.30 -2.86
CA THR A 47 21.50 5.94 -1.55
C THR A 47 23.03 6.01 -1.48
N GLN A 48 23.70 5.93 -2.63
CA GLN A 48 25.15 5.85 -2.74
C GLN A 48 25.84 7.22 -2.78
N VAL A 49 25.07 8.31 -2.94
CA VAL A 49 25.61 9.67 -3.07
C VAL A 49 25.65 10.37 -1.71
N ARG A 50 26.74 11.08 -1.39
CA ARG A 50 26.92 11.80 -0.10
C ARG A 50 25.79 12.81 0.22
N ARG A 51 25.24 13.46 -0.81
CA ARG A 51 24.06 14.36 -0.71
C ARG A 51 22.72 13.69 -1.10
N GLY A 52 22.74 12.37 -1.28
CA GLY A 52 21.61 11.58 -1.78
C GLY A 52 20.36 11.69 -0.91
N ARG A 53 20.52 11.82 0.41
CA ARG A 53 19.40 11.94 1.36
C ARG A 53 18.49 13.13 1.08
N LEU A 54 19.03 14.31 0.76
CA LEU A 54 18.21 15.50 0.50
C LEU A 54 17.42 15.36 -0.81
N LYS A 55 18.09 14.91 -1.87
CA LYS A 55 17.46 14.69 -3.18
C LYS A 55 16.38 13.61 -3.09
N PHE A 56 16.71 12.48 -2.48
CA PHE A 56 15.75 11.41 -2.19
C PHE A 56 14.50 11.94 -1.48
N TRP A 57 14.70 12.84 -0.51
CA TRP A 57 13.61 13.47 0.20
C TRP A 57 12.69 14.35 -0.62
N GLN A 58 13.27 15.14 -1.51
CA GLN A 58 12.50 15.90 -2.48
C GLN A 58 11.75 14.96 -3.43
N ASP A 59 12.40 13.90 -3.89
CA ASP A 59 11.84 12.93 -4.85
C ASP A 59 10.67 12.14 -4.23
N VAL A 60 10.78 11.68 -2.97
CA VAL A 60 9.68 11.01 -2.26
C VAL A 60 8.49 11.96 -2.06
N LYS A 61 8.75 13.19 -1.62
CA LYS A 61 7.68 14.20 -1.43
C LYS A 61 6.99 14.49 -2.76
N LEU A 62 7.75 14.68 -3.84
CA LEU A 62 7.21 14.93 -5.17
C LEU A 62 6.37 13.75 -5.67
N ALA A 63 6.86 12.52 -5.50
CA ALA A 63 6.14 11.31 -5.89
C ALA A 63 4.79 11.21 -5.18
N LEU A 64 4.73 11.46 -3.87
CA LEU A 64 3.48 11.46 -3.12
C LEU A 64 2.55 12.60 -3.54
N VAL A 65 3.08 13.81 -3.74
CA VAL A 65 2.27 14.98 -4.14
C VAL A 65 1.64 14.83 -5.52
N LYS A 66 2.30 14.10 -6.44
CA LYS A 66 1.75 13.80 -7.77
C LYS A 66 0.53 12.87 -7.73
N ILE A 67 0.31 12.10 -6.66
CA ILE A 67 -0.88 11.25 -6.52
C ILE A 67 -2.10 12.13 -6.25
N PRO A 68 -3.07 12.26 -7.18
CA PRO A 68 -4.09 13.31 -7.09
C PRO A 68 -5.12 13.07 -5.97
N GLN A 69 -5.43 11.82 -5.63
CA GLN A 69 -6.42 11.50 -4.58
C GLN A 69 -5.76 11.42 -3.21
N ALA A 70 -6.20 12.26 -2.27
CA ALA A 70 -5.64 12.37 -0.93
C ALA A 70 -5.73 11.06 -0.13
N GLU A 71 -6.86 10.35 -0.23
CA GLU A 71 -7.04 9.05 0.42
C GLU A 71 -6.10 7.98 -0.12
N TYR A 72 -5.81 7.99 -1.42
CA TYR A 72 -4.88 7.06 -2.04
C TYR A 72 -3.43 7.39 -1.68
N ARG A 73 -3.08 8.68 -1.63
CA ARG A 73 -1.78 9.14 -1.13
C ARG A 73 -1.49 8.61 0.28
N GLN A 74 -2.47 8.67 1.19
CA GLN A 74 -2.29 8.11 2.54
C GLN A 74 -2.23 6.58 2.55
N LEU A 75 -2.98 5.90 1.68
CA LEU A 75 -2.87 4.44 1.56
C LEU A 75 -1.49 4.00 1.06
N MET A 76 -0.87 4.78 0.16
CA MET A 76 0.51 4.58 -0.29
C MET A 76 1.52 4.83 0.85
N VAL A 77 1.27 5.84 1.69
CA VAL A 77 2.07 6.08 2.91
C VAL A 77 1.97 4.90 3.86
N GLU A 78 0.77 4.38 4.13
CA GLU A 78 0.58 3.17 4.96
C GLU A 78 1.31 1.96 4.37
N ALA A 79 1.25 1.77 3.04
CA ALA A 79 1.96 0.70 2.35
C ALA A 79 3.49 0.79 2.50
N LEU A 80 4.05 2.00 2.39
CA LEU A 80 5.47 2.25 2.64
C LEU A 80 5.85 1.98 4.09
N MET A 81 5.00 2.34 5.06
CA MET A 81 5.24 2.03 6.47
C MET A 81 5.24 0.52 6.72
N VAL A 82 4.31 -0.22 6.11
CA VAL A 82 4.27 -1.69 6.21
C VAL A 82 5.50 -2.33 5.56
N LEU A 83 5.97 -1.82 4.42
CA LEU A 83 7.22 -2.27 3.80
C LEU A 83 8.43 -2.03 4.71
N SER A 84 8.47 -0.93 5.46
CA SER A 84 9.60 -0.65 6.37
C SER A 84 9.70 -1.65 7.50
N LEU A 85 8.56 -2.22 7.95
CA LEU A 85 8.53 -3.26 8.98
C LEU A 85 9.26 -4.54 8.52
N VAL A 86 9.21 -4.87 7.22
CA VAL A 86 9.95 -6.02 6.67
C VAL A 86 11.45 -5.85 6.90
N ILE A 87 11.95 -4.63 6.75
CA ILE A 87 13.37 -4.30 6.96
C ILE A 87 13.71 -4.21 8.45
N GLU A 88 12.87 -3.51 9.23
CA GLU A 88 13.08 -3.31 10.67
C GLU A 88 13.11 -4.62 11.46
N HIS A 89 12.33 -5.61 11.02
CA HIS A 89 12.29 -6.93 11.64
C HIS A 89 13.14 -7.98 10.90
N HIS A 90 13.98 -7.56 9.95
CA HIS A 90 14.88 -8.46 9.21
C HIS A 90 14.18 -9.69 8.63
N MET A 91 12.95 -9.52 8.12
CA MET A 91 12.14 -10.64 7.63
C MET A 91 12.72 -11.26 6.34
N VAL A 92 13.55 -10.50 5.62
CA VAL A 92 14.25 -10.92 4.41
C VAL A 92 15.65 -10.30 4.36
N PRO A 93 16.63 -10.93 3.71
CA PRO A 93 17.97 -10.36 3.55
C PRO A 93 18.01 -9.18 2.58
N SER A 94 17.09 -9.12 1.61
CA SER A 94 16.93 -8.01 0.65
C SER A 94 15.55 -8.08 0.01
N LEU A 95 14.99 -6.91 -0.34
CA LEU A 95 13.73 -6.80 -1.09
C LEU A 95 13.92 -7.08 -2.59
N GLY A 96 15.15 -7.07 -3.09
CA GLY A 96 15.48 -7.45 -4.46
C GLY A 96 15.23 -6.35 -5.49
N GLY A 97 14.37 -6.62 -6.48
CA GLY A 97 14.15 -5.75 -7.66
C GLY A 97 13.44 -4.43 -7.36
N ILE A 98 12.86 -3.82 -8.40
CA ILE A 98 12.06 -2.60 -8.21
C ILE A 98 10.75 -2.95 -7.51
N ILE A 99 10.47 -2.28 -6.39
CA ILE A 99 9.24 -2.48 -5.62
C ILE A 99 8.18 -1.50 -6.10
N TYR A 100 7.09 -2.02 -6.65
CA TYR A 100 5.92 -1.24 -7.08
C TYR A 100 4.92 -1.16 -5.94
N VAL A 101 4.92 -0.03 -5.21
CA VAL A 101 4.07 0.15 -4.03
C VAL A 101 2.58 0.07 -4.39
N GLU A 102 2.21 0.52 -5.59
CA GLU A 102 0.84 0.40 -6.11
C GLU A 102 0.38 -1.05 -6.20
N HIS A 103 1.24 -1.98 -6.64
CA HIS A 103 0.87 -3.40 -6.72
C HIS A 103 0.58 -3.98 -5.33
N LEU A 104 1.30 -3.53 -4.30
CA LEU A 104 1.04 -3.93 -2.91
C LEU A 104 -0.34 -3.45 -2.46
N VAL A 105 -0.69 -2.19 -2.73
CA VAL A 105 -2.01 -1.63 -2.37
C VAL A 105 -3.14 -2.32 -3.13
N GLN A 106 -2.95 -2.58 -4.43
CA GLN A 106 -3.93 -3.29 -5.25
C GLN A 106 -4.14 -4.73 -4.76
N LYS A 107 -3.06 -5.46 -4.45
CA LYS A 107 -3.14 -6.82 -3.90
C LYS A 107 -3.81 -6.83 -2.52
N ALA A 108 -3.52 -5.87 -1.67
CA ALA A 108 -4.19 -5.70 -0.38
C ALA A 108 -5.71 -5.49 -0.54
N ASN A 109 -6.12 -4.63 -1.48
CA ASN A 109 -7.53 -4.42 -1.80
C ASN A 109 -8.19 -5.68 -2.38
N GLN A 110 -7.48 -6.49 -3.19
CA GLN A 110 -7.98 -7.79 -3.67
C GLN A 110 -8.28 -8.74 -2.51
N LEU A 111 -7.31 -8.92 -1.60
CA LEU A 111 -7.48 -9.75 -0.39
C LEU A 111 -8.63 -9.25 0.50
N PHE A 112 -8.77 -7.94 0.66
CA PHE A 112 -9.90 -7.34 1.36
C PHE A 112 -11.23 -7.73 0.71
N LEU A 113 -11.37 -7.56 -0.60
CA LEU A 113 -12.60 -7.91 -1.32
C LEU A 113 -12.92 -9.41 -1.23
N GLU A 114 -11.92 -10.28 -1.30
CA GLU A 114 -12.09 -11.72 -1.10
C GLU A 114 -12.66 -12.05 0.27
N ASP A 115 -12.12 -11.47 1.33
CA ASP A 115 -12.63 -11.70 2.68
C ASP A 115 -14.03 -11.08 2.87
N GLN A 116 -14.29 -9.91 2.28
CA GLN A 116 -15.63 -9.30 2.27
C GLN A 116 -16.67 -10.23 1.61
N ARG A 117 -16.29 -11.00 0.57
CA ARG A 117 -17.18 -12.02 -0.01
C ARG A 117 -17.48 -13.15 0.97
N LYS A 118 -16.46 -13.67 1.62
CA LYS A 118 -16.58 -14.79 2.58
C LYS A 118 -17.50 -14.44 3.76
N VAL A 119 -17.40 -13.22 4.27
CA VAL A 119 -18.17 -12.78 5.45
C VAL A 119 -19.41 -11.97 5.10
N LYS A 120 -19.76 -11.86 3.81
CA LYS A 120 -20.87 -11.01 3.31
C LYS A 120 -20.80 -9.57 3.84
N GLY A 121 -19.59 -8.98 3.85
CA GLY A 121 -19.32 -7.65 4.40
C GLY A 121 -19.82 -6.49 3.53
N ALA A 122 -19.61 -5.25 3.99
CA ALA A 122 -20.13 -4.03 3.35
C ALA A 122 -19.74 -3.88 1.88
N ALA A 123 -18.55 -4.35 1.48
CA ALA A 123 -18.14 -4.28 0.08
C ALA A 123 -18.98 -5.16 -0.87
N MET A 124 -19.80 -6.09 -0.36
CA MET A 124 -20.75 -6.88 -1.17
C MET A 124 -21.83 -6.03 -1.82
N GLN A 125 -22.06 -4.83 -1.31
CA GLN A 125 -22.96 -3.85 -1.94
C GLN A 125 -22.31 -3.16 -3.16
N CYS A 126 -21.03 -3.44 -3.43
CA CYS A 126 -20.29 -2.83 -4.54
C CYS A 126 -19.21 -3.76 -5.12
N CYS A 127 -17.93 -3.48 -4.85
CA CYS A 127 -16.78 -4.12 -5.52
C CYS A 127 -16.59 -5.61 -5.18
N ALA A 128 -17.18 -6.10 -4.10
CA ALA A 128 -17.15 -7.53 -3.76
C ALA A 128 -18.35 -8.29 -4.34
N LYS A 129 -19.39 -7.60 -4.83
CA LYS A 129 -20.55 -8.22 -5.49
C LYS A 129 -20.08 -9.07 -6.67
N ILE A 130 -20.60 -10.30 -6.76
CA ILE A 130 -20.42 -11.13 -7.95
C ILE A 130 -21.26 -10.48 -9.05
N LYS A 131 -20.62 -10.07 -10.15
CA LYS A 131 -21.31 -9.50 -11.30
C LYS A 131 -21.73 -10.62 -12.24
N ASP A 132 -22.99 -10.64 -12.64
CA ASP A 132 -23.42 -11.41 -13.80
C ASP A 132 -22.85 -10.78 -15.08
N SER A 133 -22.62 -11.59 -16.11
CA SER A 133 -21.89 -11.23 -17.35
C SER A 133 -22.39 -9.96 -18.06
N LYS A 134 -23.59 -9.47 -17.76
CA LYS A 134 -24.20 -8.26 -18.33
C LYS A 134 -23.83 -6.95 -17.60
N GLU A 135 -23.41 -7.00 -16.33
CA GLU A 135 -23.04 -5.80 -15.52
C GLU A 135 -21.56 -5.39 -15.70
N GLN A 136 -20.78 -6.12 -16.50
CA GLN A 136 -19.35 -5.87 -16.71
C GLN A 136 -19.09 -4.72 -17.70
N GLN A 137 -20.00 -4.45 -18.65
CA GLN A 137 -19.79 -3.47 -19.72
C GLN A 137 -19.99 -2.00 -19.32
N GLN A 138 -20.58 -1.70 -18.16
CA GLN A 138 -20.78 -0.32 -17.69
C GLN A 138 -19.64 0.23 -16.80
N ALA A 139 -18.60 -0.56 -16.50
CA ALA A 139 -17.52 -0.17 -15.59
C ALA A 139 -16.34 0.59 -16.27
N ALA A 140 -16.57 1.21 -17.43
CA ALA A 140 -15.51 1.85 -18.21
C ALA A 140 -15.03 3.21 -17.65
N SER A 141 -15.75 3.83 -16.70
CA SER A 141 -15.41 5.17 -16.18
C SER A 141 -15.09 5.27 -14.67
N GLY A 142 -15.15 4.17 -13.91
CA GLY A 142 -14.83 4.20 -12.48
C GLY A 142 -15.50 3.10 -11.65
N LEU A 143 -15.15 3.02 -10.36
CA LEU A 143 -15.81 2.12 -9.41
C LEU A 143 -17.14 2.72 -8.96
N LEU A 144 -18.22 1.92 -9.01
CA LEU A 144 -19.57 2.33 -8.57
C LEU A 144 -19.63 2.81 -7.12
N CYS A 145 -18.68 2.38 -6.29
CA CYS A 145 -18.63 2.75 -4.88
C CYS A 145 -18.01 4.12 -4.59
N GLY A 146 -17.55 4.87 -5.59
CA GLY A 146 -16.80 6.12 -5.36
C GLY A 146 -15.33 5.92 -4.97
N GLY A 147 -14.82 4.71 -5.11
CA GLY A 147 -13.42 4.37 -4.83
C GLY A 147 -12.43 5.03 -5.79
N ALA A 148 -11.33 5.54 -5.25
CA ALA A 148 -10.23 6.14 -6.01
C ALA A 148 -9.18 5.09 -6.43
N ALA A 149 -8.42 5.37 -7.50
CA ALA A 149 -7.26 4.56 -7.92
C ALA A 149 -7.55 3.04 -8.04
N LYS A 150 -8.76 2.67 -8.46
CA LYS A 150 -9.24 1.27 -8.55
C LYS A 150 -9.26 0.51 -7.21
N ILE A 151 -9.25 1.24 -6.09
CA ILE A 151 -9.39 0.71 -4.73
C ILE A 151 -10.82 0.91 -4.24
N CYS A 152 -11.40 -0.11 -3.61
CA CYS A 152 -12.77 -0.05 -3.11
C CYS A 152 -12.92 1.01 -2.02
N GLN A 153 -14.00 1.81 -2.05
CA GLN A 153 -14.28 2.83 -1.03
C GLN A 153 -14.32 2.23 0.38
N ASN A 154 -14.87 1.02 0.54
CA ASN A 154 -14.90 0.34 1.83
C ASN A 154 -13.51 0.01 2.40
N PHE A 155 -12.48 -0.12 1.54
CA PHE A 155 -11.12 -0.29 2.01
C PHE A 155 -10.59 1.00 2.65
N TYR A 156 -10.86 2.17 2.04
CA TYR A 156 -10.51 3.46 2.62
C TYR A 156 -11.28 3.83 3.89
N VAL A 157 -12.46 3.23 4.10
CA VAL A 157 -13.26 3.39 5.33
C VAL A 157 -12.73 2.53 6.48
N SER A 158 -12.01 1.45 6.16
CA SER A 158 -11.48 0.53 7.18
C SER A 158 -10.38 1.19 8.01
N ALA A 159 -10.33 0.87 9.31
CA ALA A 159 -9.26 1.35 10.18
C ALA A 159 -7.87 0.89 9.68
N PRO A 160 -6.77 1.55 10.09
CA PRO A 160 -5.44 1.02 9.77
C PRO A 160 -5.18 -0.36 10.39
N GLY A 161 -5.52 -0.54 11.67
CA GLY A 161 -5.38 -1.81 12.39
C GLY A 161 -6.67 -2.61 12.50
N GLY A 162 -6.55 -3.80 13.10
CA GLY A 162 -7.66 -4.73 13.32
C GLY A 162 -7.81 -5.77 12.19
N ARG A 163 -8.64 -6.79 12.42
CA ARG A 163 -8.77 -7.96 11.51
C ARG A 163 -9.03 -7.60 10.05
N TYR A 164 -9.81 -6.53 9.82
CA TYR A 164 -10.16 -6.05 8.48
C TYR A 164 -9.49 -4.70 8.15
N GLY A 165 -8.42 -4.34 8.87
CA GLY A 165 -7.74 -3.06 8.71
C GLY A 165 -6.82 -3.00 7.50
N THR A 166 -6.57 -1.81 6.98
CA THR A 166 -5.76 -1.60 5.77
C THR A 166 -4.32 -2.08 5.94
N MET A 167 -3.65 -1.80 7.07
CA MET A 167 -2.28 -2.25 7.32
C MET A 167 -2.21 -3.77 7.45
N THR A 168 -3.25 -4.42 7.99
CA THR A 168 -3.33 -5.88 8.05
C THR A 168 -3.38 -6.51 6.66
N TYR A 169 -4.16 -5.93 5.75
CA TYR A 169 -4.21 -6.40 4.36
C TYR A 169 -2.94 -6.08 3.56
N LEU A 170 -2.34 -4.91 3.79
CA LEU A 170 -1.04 -4.55 3.22
C LEU A 170 0.03 -5.55 3.65
N PHE A 171 0.08 -5.90 4.94
CA PHE A 171 1.03 -6.87 5.45
C PHE A 171 0.80 -8.27 4.85
N ARG A 172 -0.46 -8.72 4.78
CA ARG A 172 -0.84 -9.99 4.13
C ARG A 172 -0.49 -10.04 2.64
N ALA A 173 -0.43 -8.88 1.97
CA ALA A 173 -0.09 -8.79 0.56
C ALA A 173 1.43 -8.86 0.28
N LEU A 174 2.28 -8.61 1.28
CA LEU A 174 3.75 -8.63 1.12
C LEU A 174 4.27 -9.94 0.48
N PRO A 175 3.98 -11.16 0.99
CA PRO A 175 4.48 -12.40 0.39
C PRO A 175 3.91 -12.71 -1.00
N LEU A 176 2.87 -11.99 -1.43
CA LEU A 176 2.25 -12.17 -2.75
C LEU A 176 2.81 -11.21 -3.79
N VAL A 177 3.55 -10.18 -3.36
CA VAL A 177 4.10 -9.12 -4.23
C VAL A 177 5.62 -9.11 -4.18
N LEU A 178 6.21 -9.47 -3.05
CA LEU A 178 7.64 -9.54 -2.85
C LEU A 178 8.11 -10.98 -3.05
N ASN A 179 9.04 -11.19 -3.97
CA ASN A 179 9.55 -12.52 -4.31
C ASN A 179 10.34 -13.18 -3.17
N ASN A 180 10.88 -12.38 -2.25
CA ASN A 180 11.80 -12.85 -1.20
C ASN A 180 11.16 -12.99 0.18
N VAL A 181 9.87 -12.64 0.34
CA VAL A 181 9.18 -12.75 1.63
C VAL A 181 8.62 -14.17 1.80
N PRO A 182 8.90 -14.84 2.93
CA PRO A 182 8.39 -16.20 3.20
C PRO A 182 6.87 -16.25 3.04
N LYS A 183 6.36 -17.26 2.33
CA LYS A 183 4.91 -17.39 2.11
C LYS A 183 4.22 -17.81 3.41
N PRO A 184 2.92 -17.49 3.58
CA PRO A 184 2.15 -17.97 4.73
C PRO A 184 2.18 -19.50 4.77
N GLY A 185 2.93 -20.06 5.72
CA GLY A 185 3.21 -21.51 5.83
C GLY A 185 4.70 -21.87 5.90
N GLU A 186 5.61 -20.95 5.53
CA GLU A 186 7.07 -21.15 5.58
C GLU A 186 7.72 -20.45 6.79
N MET A 187 6.95 -19.66 7.56
CA MET A 187 7.39 -19.08 8.83
C MET A 187 7.29 -20.13 9.94
N GLU A 188 8.27 -21.03 10.01
CA GLU A 188 8.52 -21.78 11.25
C GLU A 188 9.19 -20.82 12.24
N CYS A 189 8.53 -20.55 13.37
CA CYS A 189 9.16 -19.86 14.49
C CYS A 189 10.27 -20.75 15.05
N PRO A 190 11.55 -20.33 15.08
CA PRO A 190 12.51 -20.96 15.94
C PRO A 190 12.20 -20.48 17.36
N ILE A 191 11.51 -21.33 18.12
CA ILE A 191 11.42 -21.18 19.56
C ILE A 191 12.83 -21.47 20.08
N SER A 192 13.47 -20.48 20.70
CA SER A 192 14.67 -20.65 21.52
C SER A 192 14.57 -19.74 22.73
#